data_AF-A0A3B0N7U6-F1
#
_entry.id   AF-A0A3B0N7U6-F1
#
_cell.length_a   1.000
_cell.length_b   1.000
_cell.length_c   1.000
_cell.angle_alpha   90.00
_cell.angle_beta   90.00
_cell.angle_gamma   90.00
#
_symmetry.space_group_name_H-M   'P 1'
#
loop_
_entity.id
_entity.type
_entity.pdbx_description
1 polymer ?
#
loop_
_entity_poly.entity_id
_entity_poly.type
_entity_poly.pdbx_seq_one_letter_code
_entity_poly.pdbx_strand_id
1 'polypeptide(L)'
;MSSLNIVTNFNHDGWGPDEEDDQTINTCLNSINKLPFDPKLKLEKQIHICDFTFSTYQRNVREGNRVNRLNSTSMDEELQFQTVDSRTIVKIKPTTHYKKKTPIKQTTQAFNQKVMEEEQLQFSKQKQYPDVRRQKYIAKNRSLRLPTRYHPLNEWSIEPTPAWNVVAEIPFNVLLKQEMNSSLVTVEDLFWRGKLGIYDRKMDQITPKSEVYLLHLSNSYDYYWTSTHDDDCIADVLLETYKTSPSKPFDSEDRNGLNSENDFDSPDKKQTGNMPLQGDSATYDQAMKVERDLMRYDKIVLAATDQILSVLMTAGRSKHSWHLNVTKIENQIIIDKANGSIIDMLTVNETAPDPPQPDCEIKINRPSSLRYEAVKVNQNLRQQVLLQDEYAETFLDPPFVEESDNPATIAYRYRKFTLPGTPNATNFEKLPILVITRCEVHSKLQGTDTYAYVCALNECPNKNNKSWRSQIETQKGALLANEIRNNTTKLQRFVACANMAGCGVFKLAYVTRRSPNDAENHSIIGIHTHTTQNLALQMGFSLDNAWGSIKAIVHLIMRRPDGQYVLLKDPMKPIIRLYSVSEEEELNQGQPQESK
;
A
#
# COMPACT_ATOMS: atom_id res chain seq x y z
N MET A 1 -31.58 46.55 52.59
CA MET A 1 -32.12 45.20 52.32
C MET A 1 -33.22 45.36 51.30
N SER A 2 -32.87 45.23 50.02
CA SER A 2 -33.83 45.28 48.91
C SER A 2 -34.79 44.10 49.03
N SER A 3 -36.08 44.43 49.01
CA SER A 3 -37.24 43.60 49.32
C SER A 3 -37.30 42.29 48.53
N LEU A 4 -37.28 41.16 49.24
CA LEU A 4 -37.73 39.87 48.71
C LEU A 4 -39.23 39.96 48.42
N ASN A 5 -39.61 39.77 47.16
CA ASN A 5 -41.02 39.72 46.75
C ASN A 5 -41.45 38.25 46.67
N ILE A 6 -42.13 37.78 47.71
CA ILE A 6 -42.59 36.39 47.80
C ILE A 6 -43.91 36.29 47.04
N VAL A 7 -43.94 35.46 46.00
CA VAL A 7 -45.15 35.13 45.24
C VAL A 7 -45.48 33.66 45.51
N THR A 8 -46.65 33.40 46.08
CA THR A 8 -47.16 32.06 46.35
C THR A 8 -48.46 31.85 45.61
N ASN A 9 -48.62 30.67 45.02
CA ASN A 9 -49.83 30.31 44.30
C ASN A 9 -50.78 29.55 45.24
N PHE A 10 -52.05 29.97 45.31
CA PHE A 10 -53.04 29.37 46.20
C PHE A 10 -54.10 28.63 45.39
N ASN A 11 -54.11 27.31 45.46
CA ASN A 11 -55.21 26.49 44.97
C ASN A 11 -56.09 26.07 46.16
N HIS A 12 -57.37 26.43 46.11
CA HIS A 12 -58.33 26.14 47.19
C HIS A 12 -58.96 24.75 47.08
N ASP A 13 -59.03 24.18 45.87
CA ASP A 13 -59.72 22.90 45.59
C ASP A 13 -58.76 21.71 45.48
N GLY A 14 -57.45 21.95 45.51
CA GLY A 14 -56.45 20.90 45.44
C GLY A 14 -55.05 21.35 45.82
N TRP A 15 -54.12 20.40 45.81
CA TRP A 15 -52.71 20.65 46.13
C TRP A 15 -51.85 20.84 44.86
N GLY A 16 -52.47 20.82 43.68
CA GLY A 16 -51.82 20.96 42.36
C GLY A 16 -51.99 22.36 41.75
N PRO A 17 -51.37 22.63 40.60
CA PRO A 17 -51.60 23.88 39.87
C PRO A 17 -53.05 23.95 39.37
N ASP A 18 -53.70 25.08 39.58
CA ASP A 18 -55.03 25.34 39.04
C ASP A 18 -54.89 25.80 37.57
N GLU A 19 -55.63 25.17 36.66
CA GLU A 19 -55.57 25.48 35.22
C GLU A 19 -56.32 26.78 34.88
N GLU A 20 -57.23 27.22 35.75
CA GLU A 20 -58.07 28.42 35.53
C GLU A 20 -57.57 29.66 36.28
N ASP A 21 -56.53 29.52 37.13
CA ASP A 21 -56.00 30.66 37.88
C ASP A 21 -55.04 31.52 37.02
N ASP A 22 -55.55 32.69 36.63
CA ASP A 22 -54.84 33.67 35.81
C ASP A 22 -53.54 34.16 36.45
N GLN A 23 -53.40 34.13 37.78
CA GLN A 23 -52.14 34.51 38.45
C GLN A 23 -51.04 33.49 38.18
N THR A 24 -51.36 32.20 38.24
CA THR A 24 -50.42 31.10 37.95
C THR A 24 -49.87 31.17 36.53
N ILE A 25 -50.75 31.36 35.55
CA ILE A 25 -50.39 31.39 34.14
C ILE A 25 -49.49 32.60 33.85
N ASN A 26 -49.84 33.77 34.39
CA ASN A 26 -49.09 35.00 34.15
C ASN A 26 -47.74 35.08 34.86
N THR A 27 -47.60 34.43 36.02
CA THR A 27 -46.34 34.44 36.80
C THR A 27 -45.37 33.35 36.37
N CYS A 28 -45.84 32.14 36.05
CA CYS A 28 -44.99 30.98 35.81
C CYS A 28 -44.93 30.54 34.33
N LEU A 29 -45.97 30.76 33.53
CA LEU A 29 -46.12 30.17 32.18
C LEU A 29 -46.21 31.21 31.04
N ASN A 30 -46.17 32.51 31.35
CA ASN A 30 -46.34 33.61 30.39
C ASN A 30 -45.37 33.53 29.19
N SER A 31 -44.12 33.12 29.42
CA SER A 31 -43.12 32.98 28.35
C SER A 31 -43.41 31.80 27.42
N ILE A 32 -44.02 30.73 27.93
CA ILE A 32 -44.31 29.50 27.19
C ILE A 32 -45.61 29.65 26.39
N ASN A 33 -46.58 30.44 26.89
CA ASN A 33 -47.85 30.67 26.20
C ASN A 33 -47.70 31.40 24.85
N LYS A 34 -46.53 32.01 24.59
CA LYS A 34 -46.20 32.66 23.30
C LYS A 34 -45.68 31.68 22.23
N LEU A 35 -45.38 30.45 22.60
CA LEU A 35 -44.82 29.44 21.69
C LEU A 35 -45.74 28.21 21.66
N PRO A 36 -46.09 27.67 20.48
CA PRO A 36 -46.83 26.42 20.41
C PRO A 36 -45.96 25.29 21.00
N PHE A 37 -46.43 24.69 22.08
CA PHE A 37 -45.70 23.62 22.74
C PHE A 37 -45.77 22.32 21.93
N ASP A 38 -44.63 21.85 21.43
CA ASP A 38 -44.49 20.51 20.83
C ASP A 38 -43.56 19.64 21.68
N PRO A 39 -44.09 18.62 22.39
CA PRO A 39 -43.30 17.73 23.24
C PRO A 39 -42.34 16.81 22.47
N LYS A 40 -42.36 16.80 21.13
CA LYS A 40 -41.56 15.89 20.30
C LYS A 40 -40.21 16.45 19.84
N LEU A 41 -39.77 17.59 20.37
CA LEU A 41 -38.49 18.21 20.00
C LEU A 41 -37.30 17.41 20.54
N LYS A 42 -36.96 16.29 19.90
CA LYS A 42 -35.74 15.51 20.19
C LYS A 42 -34.55 16.21 19.53
N LEU A 43 -33.63 16.72 20.35
CA LEU A 43 -32.38 17.37 19.88
C LEU A 43 -31.43 16.43 19.11
N GLU A 44 -31.70 15.12 19.09
CA GLU A 44 -30.76 14.12 18.55
C GLU A 44 -30.64 14.12 17.01
N LYS A 45 -31.46 14.89 16.29
CA LYS A 45 -31.38 15.04 14.82
C LYS A 45 -31.70 16.46 14.37
N GLN A 46 -30.74 17.36 14.53
CA GLN A 46 -30.88 18.77 14.13
C GLN A 46 -30.80 19.00 12.60
N ILE A 47 -30.27 18.05 11.83
CA ILE A 47 -30.02 18.25 10.40
C ILE A 47 -30.84 17.24 9.59
N HIS A 48 -31.76 17.75 8.77
CA HIS A 48 -32.42 17.01 7.70
C HIS A 48 -32.07 17.65 6.37
N ILE A 49 -31.57 16.85 5.43
CA ILE A 49 -31.18 17.33 4.10
C ILE A 49 -32.43 17.29 3.21
N CYS A 50 -32.91 18.45 2.79
CA CYS A 50 -33.93 18.56 1.77
C CYS A 50 -33.28 18.47 0.38
N ASP A 51 -33.55 17.39 -0.34
CA ASP A 51 -33.04 17.13 -1.67
C ASP A 51 -34.21 16.87 -2.62
N PHE A 52 -34.27 17.65 -3.69
CA PHE A 52 -35.32 17.64 -4.71
C PHE A 52 -35.03 16.68 -5.87
N THR A 53 -33.95 15.87 -5.80
CA THR A 53 -33.64 14.86 -6.81
C THR A 53 -34.46 13.57 -6.66
N PHE A 54 -34.79 12.95 -7.80
CA PHE A 54 -35.70 11.79 -7.90
C PHE A 54 -35.29 10.57 -7.05
N SER A 55 -33.98 10.35 -6.85
CA SER A 55 -33.43 9.25 -6.04
C SER A 55 -33.76 9.38 -4.56
N THR A 56 -33.82 10.62 -4.07
CA THR A 56 -34.01 10.92 -2.65
C THR A 56 -35.50 10.96 -2.31
N TYR A 57 -36.36 11.33 -3.28
CA TYR A 57 -37.81 11.21 -3.19
C TYR A 57 -38.30 9.79 -2.84
N GLN A 58 -37.81 8.74 -3.51
CA GLN A 58 -38.21 7.36 -3.18
C GLN A 58 -37.77 6.91 -1.78
N ARG A 59 -36.65 7.43 -1.29
CA ARG A 59 -36.14 7.14 0.05
C ARG A 59 -36.99 7.87 1.10
N ASN A 60 -37.32 9.14 0.85
CA ASN A 60 -38.15 9.97 1.73
C ASN A 60 -39.61 9.49 1.80
N VAL A 61 -40.21 9.01 0.70
CA VAL A 61 -41.56 8.42 0.71
C VAL A 61 -41.62 7.12 1.52
N ARG A 62 -40.53 6.32 1.52
CA ARG A 62 -40.43 5.12 2.36
C ARG A 62 -40.26 5.45 3.85
N GLU A 63 -39.53 6.51 4.17
CA GLU A 63 -39.30 6.95 5.56
C GLU A 63 -40.47 7.78 6.13
N GLY A 64 -41.14 8.57 5.30
CA GLY A 64 -42.28 9.42 5.66
C GLY A 64 -43.53 8.67 6.12
N ASN A 65 -43.65 7.38 5.80
CA ASN A 65 -44.73 6.53 6.34
C ASN A 65 -44.63 6.29 7.85
N ARG A 66 -43.56 6.75 8.52
CA ARG A 66 -43.43 6.68 9.99
C ARG A 66 -43.71 8.01 10.71
N VAL A 67 -43.84 9.14 10.00
CA VAL A 67 -44.00 10.46 10.64
C VAL A 67 -45.01 11.31 9.87
N ASN A 68 -46.25 11.33 10.39
CA ASN A 68 -47.35 12.29 10.16
C ASN A 68 -47.81 12.66 8.72
N ARG A 69 -49.12 12.51 8.52
CA ARG A 69 -49.92 12.82 7.31
C ARG A 69 -50.46 14.27 7.27
N LEU A 70 -49.64 15.29 7.46
CA LEU A 70 -50.19 16.65 7.58
C LEU A 70 -49.82 17.67 6.50
N ASN A 71 -49.02 17.36 5.46
CA ASN A 71 -48.77 18.32 4.37
C ASN A 71 -48.33 17.66 3.05
N SER A 72 -49.14 16.76 2.47
CA SER A 72 -48.82 16.11 1.18
C SER A 72 -49.71 16.56 0.02
N THR A 73 -50.33 17.74 0.09
CA THR A 73 -51.30 18.19 -0.92
C THR A 73 -50.73 19.18 -1.94
N SER A 74 -49.54 19.74 -1.72
CA SER A 74 -48.99 20.81 -2.58
C SER A 74 -47.93 20.37 -3.61
N MET A 75 -47.44 19.12 -3.54
CA MET A 75 -46.26 18.70 -4.34
C MET A 75 -46.60 17.89 -5.61
N ASP A 76 -47.84 17.39 -5.74
CA ASP A 76 -48.24 16.67 -6.95
C ASP A 76 -48.55 17.63 -8.12
N GLU A 77 -48.78 18.92 -7.87
CA GLU A 77 -49.09 19.92 -8.91
C GLU A 77 -47.83 20.44 -9.66
N GLU A 78 -46.64 20.35 -9.08
CA GLU A 78 -45.39 20.86 -9.71
C GLU A 78 -44.81 19.92 -10.80
N LEU A 79 -45.16 18.62 -10.78
CA LEU A 79 -44.71 17.65 -11.79
C LEU A 79 -45.44 17.78 -13.14
N GLN A 80 -46.42 18.69 -13.23
CA GLN A 80 -47.25 18.90 -14.42
C GLN A 80 -46.71 20.00 -15.36
N PHE A 81 -45.61 20.66 -15.01
CA PHE A 81 -44.94 21.61 -15.91
C PHE A 81 -43.90 20.91 -16.78
N GLN A 82 -44.14 20.94 -18.10
CA GLN A 82 -43.25 20.36 -19.11
C GLN A 82 -42.43 21.47 -19.74
N THR A 83 -41.09 21.35 -19.76
CA THR A 83 -40.22 22.29 -20.46
C THR A 83 -40.31 22.07 -21.97
N VAL A 84 -40.44 23.16 -22.72
CA VAL A 84 -40.51 23.14 -24.19
C VAL A 84 -39.13 22.71 -24.69
N ASP A 85 -39.10 21.60 -25.44
CA ASP A 85 -37.93 20.88 -25.96
C ASP A 85 -37.06 20.07 -24.97
N SER A 86 -37.39 18.78 -24.79
CA SER A 86 -36.47 17.61 -24.92
C SER A 86 -37.07 16.31 -24.34
N ARG A 87 -37.20 15.30 -25.21
CA ARG A 87 -37.37 13.83 -24.97
C ARG A 87 -38.41 13.35 -23.94
N THR A 88 -39.29 12.46 -24.40
CA THR A 88 -40.31 11.79 -23.60
C THR A 88 -39.73 11.09 -22.36
N ILE A 89 -40.13 11.55 -21.18
CA ILE A 89 -39.82 10.90 -19.90
C ILE A 89 -40.44 9.50 -19.90
N VAL A 90 -39.63 8.52 -19.52
CA VAL A 90 -40.00 7.10 -19.42
C VAL A 90 -41.23 6.95 -18.51
N LYS A 91 -42.36 6.54 -19.09
CA LYS A 91 -43.56 6.20 -18.32
C LYS A 91 -43.25 5.02 -17.38
N ILE A 92 -43.24 5.27 -16.08
CA ILE A 92 -43.11 4.25 -15.04
C ILE A 92 -44.42 3.48 -14.97
N LYS A 93 -44.39 2.16 -15.22
CA LYS A 93 -45.55 1.29 -14.98
C LYS A 93 -45.79 1.20 -13.47
N PRO A 94 -47.01 1.41 -12.97
CA PRO A 94 -47.32 1.25 -11.56
C PRO A 94 -47.14 -0.22 -11.17
N THR A 95 -46.38 -0.45 -10.09
CA THR A 95 -46.28 -1.75 -9.44
C THR A 95 -47.66 -2.14 -8.93
N THR A 96 -48.27 -3.16 -9.54
CA THR A 96 -49.54 -3.72 -9.11
C THR A 96 -49.40 -4.26 -7.69
N HIS A 97 -50.12 -3.64 -6.76
CA HIS A 97 -50.30 -4.17 -5.42
C HIS A 97 -50.93 -5.57 -5.49
N TYR A 98 -50.24 -6.57 -4.97
CA TYR A 98 -50.82 -7.89 -4.70
C TYR A 98 -51.96 -7.74 -3.69
N LYS A 99 -53.20 -7.64 -4.18
CA LYS A 99 -54.39 -7.87 -3.35
C LYS A 99 -54.40 -9.35 -2.97
N LYS A 100 -54.28 -9.65 -1.68
CA LYS A 100 -54.52 -11.00 -1.13
C LYS A 100 -55.94 -11.43 -1.52
N LYS A 101 -56.06 -12.34 -2.49
CA LYS A 101 -57.31 -13.06 -2.75
C LYS A 101 -57.46 -14.16 -1.71
N THR A 102 -58.61 -14.17 -1.03
CA THR A 102 -59.06 -15.27 -0.17
C THR A 102 -59.19 -16.55 -1.00
N PRO A 103 -58.65 -17.70 -0.55
CA PRO A 103 -58.70 -18.93 -1.33
C PRO A 103 -60.10 -19.55 -1.26
N ILE A 104 -60.75 -19.65 -2.43
CA ILE A 104 -61.89 -20.53 -2.67
C ILE A 104 -61.35 -21.97 -2.63
N LYS A 105 -61.95 -22.83 -1.79
CA LYS A 105 -61.60 -24.25 -1.69
C LYS A 105 -61.84 -24.92 -3.06
N GLN A 106 -60.76 -25.31 -3.74
CA GLN A 106 -60.81 -26.08 -4.98
C GLN A 106 -60.64 -27.58 -4.68
N THR A 107 -61.37 -28.40 -5.42
CA THR A 107 -61.46 -29.85 -5.30
C THR A 107 -60.16 -30.55 -5.74
N THR A 108 -59.96 -31.76 -5.22
CA THR A 108 -58.71 -32.56 -5.28
C THR A 108 -58.18 -32.89 -6.68
N GLN A 109 -59.00 -32.78 -7.73
CA GLN A 109 -58.55 -33.01 -9.11
C GLN A 109 -57.76 -31.84 -9.71
N ALA A 110 -58.12 -30.59 -9.38
CA ALA A 110 -57.43 -29.40 -9.90
C ALA A 110 -56.05 -29.20 -9.25
N PHE A 111 -55.84 -29.75 -8.05
CA PHE A 111 -54.54 -29.71 -7.36
C PHE A 111 -53.51 -30.61 -8.04
N ASN A 112 -53.89 -31.83 -8.43
CA ASN A 112 -52.95 -32.79 -9.02
C ASN A 112 -52.47 -32.39 -10.43
N GLN A 113 -53.34 -31.76 -11.24
CA GLN A 113 -52.91 -31.19 -12.53
C GLN A 113 -51.94 -30.03 -12.34
N LYS A 114 -52.20 -29.16 -11.36
CA LYS A 114 -51.36 -27.99 -11.08
C LYS A 114 -49.98 -28.38 -10.53
N VAL A 115 -49.90 -29.47 -9.76
CA VAL A 115 -48.64 -30.02 -9.26
C VAL A 115 -47.78 -30.60 -10.39
N MET A 116 -48.38 -31.36 -11.32
CA MET A 116 -47.64 -31.87 -12.49
C MET A 116 -47.15 -30.74 -13.43
N GLU A 117 -47.96 -29.69 -13.59
CA GLU A 117 -47.57 -28.52 -14.39
C GLU A 117 -46.47 -27.69 -13.69
N GLU A 118 -46.49 -27.60 -12.36
CA GLU A 118 -45.42 -27.00 -11.55
C GLU A 118 -44.11 -27.79 -11.61
N GLU A 119 -44.17 -29.13 -11.60
CA GLU A 119 -42.98 -29.98 -11.74
C GLU A 119 -42.34 -29.87 -13.13
N GLN A 120 -43.12 -29.79 -14.21
CA GLN A 120 -42.60 -29.55 -15.56
C GLN A 120 -41.99 -28.14 -15.72
N LEU A 121 -42.56 -27.13 -15.05
CA LEU A 121 -41.99 -25.78 -14.99
C LEU A 121 -40.73 -25.69 -14.11
N GLN A 122 -40.56 -26.55 -13.11
CA GLN A 122 -39.34 -26.61 -12.31
C GLN A 122 -38.18 -27.29 -13.06
N PHE A 123 -38.45 -28.37 -13.80
CA PHE A 123 -37.42 -29.05 -14.61
C PHE A 123 -36.90 -28.17 -15.77
N SER A 124 -37.76 -27.34 -16.38
CA SER A 124 -37.34 -26.40 -17.43
C SER A 124 -36.54 -25.20 -16.88
N LYS A 125 -36.85 -24.72 -15.67
CA LYS A 125 -36.11 -23.62 -15.02
C LYS A 125 -34.77 -24.04 -14.41
N GLN A 126 -34.53 -25.33 -14.19
CA GLN A 126 -33.28 -25.81 -13.59
C GLN A 126 -32.13 -25.93 -14.62
N LYS A 127 -32.43 -25.99 -15.92
CA LYS A 127 -31.42 -26.04 -17.00
C LYS A 127 -30.98 -24.66 -17.51
N GLN A 128 -31.68 -23.58 -17.16
CA GLN A 128 -31.36 -22.23 -17.62
C GLN A 128 -30.95 -21.33 -16.44
N TYR A 129 -29.68 -20.92 -16.48
CA TYR A 129 -29.03 -19.85 -15.69
C TYR A 129 -28.46 -20.19 -14.29
N PRO A 130 -27.45 -21.06 -14.19
CA PRO A 130 -26.50 -21.03 -13.08
C PRO A 130 -25.81 -19.66 -12.96
N ASP A 131 -25.54 -18.98 -14.08
CA ASP A 131 -24.84 -17.68 -14.10
C ASP A 131 -25.67 -16.54 -13.51
N VAL A 132 -26.97 -16.46 -13.78
CA VAL A 132 -27.84 -15.40 -13.22
C VAL A 132 -28.00 -15.56 -11.71
N ARG A 133 -28.00 -16.80 -11.21
CA ARG A 133 -28.02 -17.07 -9.77
C ARG A 133 -26.71 -16.66 -9.12
N ARG A 134 -25.57 -16.91 -9.77
CA ARG A 134 -24.24 -16.43 -9.36
C ARG A 134 -24.19 -14.89 -9.36
N GLN A 135 -24.72 -14.25 -10.40
CA GLN A 135 -24.77 -12.79 -10.55
C GLN A 135 -25.67 -12.13 -9.50
N LYS A 136 -26.82 -12.74 -9.18
CA LYS A 136 -27.70 -12.29 -8.09
C LYS A 136 -27.07 -12.51 -6.71
N TYR A 137 -26.33 -13.59 -6.51
CA TYR A 137 -25.59 -13.83 -5.25
C TYR A 137 -24.45 -12.81 -5.07
N ILE A 138 -23.72 -12.50 -6.15
CA ILE A 138 -22.68 -11.46 -6.18
C ILE A 138 -23.29 -10.07 -5.97
N ALA A 139 -24.43 -9.76 -6.60
CA ALA A 139 -25.14 -8.49 -6.43
C ALA A 139 -25.71 -8.32 -5.03
N LYS A 140 -26.26 -9.39 -4.43
CA LYS A 140 -26.79 -9.39 -3.06
C LYS A 140 -25.68 -9.27 -2.01
N ASN A 141 -24.52 -9.88 -2.24
CA ASN A 141 -23.31 -9.66 -1.42
C ASN A 141 -22.71 -8.26 -1.61
N ARG A 142 -22.87 -7.63 -2.79
CA ARG A 142 -22.52 -6.22 -3.00
C ARG A 142 -23.44 -5.27 -2.24
N SER A 143 -24.75 -5.57 -2.18
CA SER A 143 -25.73 -4.72 -1.48
C SER A 143 -25.75 -4.86 0.04
N LEU A 144 -25.13 -5.91 0.60
CA LEU A 144 -24.96 -6.10 2.05
C LEU A 144 -23.66 -5.48 2.59
N ARG A 145 -22.79 -4.95 1.71
CA ARG A 145 -21.72 -4.07 2.15
C ARG A 145 -22.35 -2.73 2.48
N LEU A 146 -22.38 -2.37 3.77
CA LEU A 146 -22.48 -0.97 4.13
C LEU A 146 -21.42 -0.21 3.31
N PRO A 147 -21.72 0.99 2.78
CA PRO A 147 -20.69 1.86 2.26
C PRO A 147 -19.97 2.45 3.47
N THR A 148 -19.25 1.62 4.22
CA THR A 148 -18.11 2.13 4.96
C THR A 148 -17.22 2.70 3.87
N ARG A 149 -17.03 4.03 3.86
CA ARG A 149 -16.01 4.63 3.02
C ARG A 149 -14.70 4.01 3.50
N TYR A 150 -14.24 2.96 2.80
CA TYR A 150 -12.88 2.48 2.96
C TYR A 150 -12.02 3.71 2.66
N HIS A 151 -11.36 4.25 3.67
CA HIS A 151 -10.28 5.19 3.48
C HIS A 151 -9.04 4.32 3.37
N PRO A 152 -8.61 3.89 2.15
CA PRO A 152 -7.26 3.38 2.01
C PRO A 152 -6.31 4.36 2.72
N LEU A 153 -5.27 3.83 3.36
CA LEU A 153 -4.25 4.63 4.02
C LEU A 153 -3.61 5.55 2.98
N ASN A 154 -4.22 6.71 2.79
CA ASN A 154 -3.92 7.70 1.76
C ASN A 154 -2.96 8.76 2.30
N GLU A 155 -2.27 8.44 3.38
CA GLU A 155 -1.28 9.29 4.00
C GLU A 155 -0.06 9.33 3.09
N TRP A 156 0.40 10.55 2.81
CA TRP A 156 1.66 10.78 2.14
C TRP A 156 2.79 10.30 3.04
N SER A 157 3.76 9.59 2.48
CA SER A 157 4.99 9.28 3.22
C SER A 157 5.83 10.52 3.48
N ILE A 158 5.76 11.50 2.57
CA ILE A 158 6.24 12.87 2.70
C ILE A 158 5.32 13.76 1.86
N GLU A 159 4.91 14.89 2.39
CA GLU A 159 4.06 15.84 1.66
C GLU A 159 4.93 16.68 0.71
N PRO A 160 4.65 16.69 -0.60
CA PRO A 160 5.38 17.53 -1.54
C PRO A 160 5.21 19.01 -1.18
N THR A 161 6.32 19.74 -1.07
CA THR A 161 6.28 21.18 -0.86
C THR A 161 6.10 21.91 -2.20
N PRO A 162 5.58 23.16 -2.22
CA PRO A 162 5.48 23.96 -3.44
C PRO A 162 6.83 24.25 -4.11
N ALA A 163 7.95 24.10 -3.39
CA ALA A 163 9.30 24.26 -3.90
C ALA A 163 9.76 23.06 -4.75
N TRP A 164 9.09 21.92 -4.63
CA TRP A 164 9.44 20.71 -5.38
C TRP A 164 8.82 20.72 -6.78
N ASN A 165 9.67 20.66 -7.79
CA ASN A 165 9.21 20.61 -9.18
C ASN A 165 9.06 19.15 -9.63
N VAL A 166 7.93 18.81 -10.24
CA VAL A 166 7.70 17.48 -10.81
C VAL A 166 8.50 17.36 -12.11
N VAL A 167 9.50 16.49 -12.10
CA VAL A 167 10.42 16.26 -13.23
C VAL A 167 9.93 15.12 -14.13
N ALA A 168 9.33 14.09 -13.53
CA ALA A 168 8.82 12.95 -14.26
C ALA A 168 7.68 12.24 -13.51
N GLU A 169 6.80 11.59 -14.25
CA GLU A 169 5.81 10.67 -13.71
C GLU A 169 5.99 9.29 -14.34
N ILE A 170 5.92 8.24 -13.53
CA ILE A 170 6.04 6.84 -13.92
C ILE A 170 4.72 6.14 -13.58
N PRO A 171 3.81 6.00 -14.56
CA PRO A 171 2.60 5.23 -14.38
C PRO A 171 2.87 3.74 -14.16
N PHE A 172 2.14 3.09 -13.24
CA PHE A 172 2.36 1.66 -12.93
C PHE A 172 2.13 0.75 -14.13
N ASN A 173 1.24 1.10 -15.06
CA ASN A 173 1.00 0.33 -16.28
C ASN A 173 2.21 0.32 -17.23
N VAL A 174 3.11 1.33 -17.15
CA VAL A 174 4.38 1.36 -17.87
C VAL A 174 5.39 0.50 -17.14
N LEU A 175 5.48 0.63 -15.81
CA LEU A 175 6.45 -0.08 -14.98
C LEU A 175 6.22 -1.61 -15.00
N LEU A 176 4.97 -2.04 -14.90
CA LEU A 176 4.59 -3.46 -14.95
C LEU A 176 4.79 -4.13 -16.32
N LYS A 177 5.09 -3.35 -17.36
CA LYS A 177 5.39 -3.83 -18.72
C LYS A 177 6.88 -3.78 -19.04
N GLN A 178 7.70 -3.20 -18.16
CA GLN A 178 9.15 -3.23 -18.35
C GLN A 178 9.60 -4.68 -18.21
N GLU A 179 10.40 -5.15 -19.15
CA GLU A 179 10.95 -6.49 -19.12
C GLU A 179 12.40 -6.42 -19.60
N MET A 180 13.25 -7.18 -18.93
CA MET A 180 14.64 -7.39 -19.33
C MET A 180 14.98 -8.84 -19.04
N ASN A 181 15.72 -9.50 -19.92
CA ASN A 181 16.14 -10.88 -19.66
C ASN A 181 17.08 -10.92 -18.44
N SER A 182 16.56 -11.40 -17.31
CA SER A 182 17.30 -11.49 -16.04
C SER A 182 18.49 -12.45 -16.11
N SER A 183 18.50 -13.39 -17.06
CA SER A 183 19.63 -14.32 -17.26
C SER A 183 20.88 -13.63 -17.80
N LEU A 184 20.75 -12.42 -18.36
CA LEU A 184 21.89 -11.62 -18.81
C LEU A 184 22.53 -10.79 -17.70
N VAL A 185 21.89 -10.74 -16.52
CA VAL A 185 22.45 -10.03 -15.36
C VAL A 185 23.57 -10.87 -14.78
N THR A 186 24.79 -10.34 -14.81
CA THR A 186 25.93 -11.00 -14.14
C THR A 186 25.99 -10.55 -12.69
N VAL A 187 26.35 -11.48 -11.80
CA VAL A 187 26.42 -11.25 -10.36
C VAL A 187 27.81 -11.61 -9.85
N GLU A 188 28.40 -10.71 -9.08
CA GLU A 188 29.70 -10.89 -8.45
C GLU A 188 29.58 -10.57 -6.96
N ASP A 189 30.16 -11.42 -6.12
CA ASP A 189 30.27 -11.15 -4.69
C ASP A 189 31.54 -10.34 -4.42
N LEU A 190 31.41 -9.24 -3.69
CA LEU A 190 32.53 -8.40 -3.33
C LEU A 190 33.16 -8.90 -2.03
N PHE A 191 32.37 -8.91 -0.95
CA PHE A 191 32.81 -9.38 0.36
C PHE A 191 31.61 -9.57 1.31
N TRP A 192 31.90 -10.10 2.49
CA TRP A 192 30.93 -10.36 3.55
C TRP A 192 31.29 -9.62 4.84
N ARG A 193 30.27 -9.34 5.66
CA ARG A 193 30.37 -8.77 7.01
C ARG A 193 29.38 -9.46 7.97
N GLY A 194 29.62 -9.35 9.27
CA GLY A 194 28.73 -9.88 10.31
C GLY A 194 28.88 -11.38 10.56
N LYS A 195 27.84 -12.01 11.12
CA LYS A 195 27.85 -13.40 11.59
C LYS A 195 26.75 -14.21 10.93
N LEU A 196 27.09 -15.35 10.33
CA LEU A 196 26.13 -16.24 9.70
C LEU A 196 25.77 -17.39 10.64
N GLY A 197 24.54 -17.40 11.16
CA GLY A 197 24.04 -18.47 12.00
C GLY A 197 23.65 -19.73 11.22
N ILE A 198 23.58 -20.88 11.91
CA ILE A 198 23.06 -22.13 11.35
C ILE A 198 21.57 -22.24 11.66
N TYR A 199 20.75 -22.54 10.66
CA TYR A 199 19.31 -22.75 10.84
C TYR A 199 19.03 -24.05 11.61
N ASP A 200 18.27 -23.98 12.70
CA ASP A 200 17.82 -25.15 13.44
C ASP A 200 16.69 -25.87 12.68
N ARG A 201 17.01 -27.05 12.15
CA ARG A 201 16.06 -27.91 11.43
C ARG A 201 14.86 -28.35 12.29
N LYS A 202 14.96 -28.34 13.62
CA LYS A 202 13.83 -28.67 14.51
C LYS A 202 12.68 -27.68 14.36
N MET A 203 12.98 -26.44 13.97
CA MET A 203 11.98 -25.39 13.76
C MET A 203 11.00 -25.71 12.61
N ASP A 204 11.42 -26.54 11.63
CA ASP A 204 10.54 -26.99 10.56
C ASP A 204 9.45 -27.99 11.04
N GLN A 205 9.62 -28.57 12.23
CA GLN A 205 8.70 -29.57 12.80
C GLN A 205 7.59 -28.92 13.65
N ILE A 206 7.56 -27.59 13.76
CA ILE A 206 6.54 -26.86 14.50
C ILE A 206 5.16 -27.06 13.83
N THR A 207 4.17 -27.44 14.64
CA THR A 207 2.78 -27.61 14.22
C THR A 207 1.86 -26.82 15.16
N PRO A 208 0.60 -26.57 14.82
CA PRO A 208 -0.34 -25.92 15.75
C PRO A 208 -0.57 -26.68 17.05
N LYS A 209 -0.33 -28.00 17.07
CA LYS A 209 -0.43 -28.83 18.28
C LYS A 209 0.81 -28.74 19.17
N SER A 210 1.94 -28.41 18.57
CA SER A 210 3.24 -28.23 19.21
C SER A 210 3.80 -26.85 18.87
N GLU A 211 2.99 -25.81 19.08
CA GLU A 211 3.38 -24.44 18.78
C GLU A 211 4.51 -24.00 19.71
N VAL A 212 5.46 -23.23 19.18
CA VAL A 212 6.60 -22.70 19.93
C VAL A 212 6.36 -21.23 20.22
N TYR A 213 6.60 -20.84 21.46
CA TYR A 213 6.49 -19.46 21.87
C TYR A 213 7.60 -18.61 21.25
N LEU A 214 7.21 -17.47 20.66
CA LEU A 214 8.17 -16.51 20.16
C LEU A 214 8.84 -15.82 21.36
N LEU A 215 10.16 -15.83 21.41
CA LEU A 215 10.97 -15.21 22.46
C LEU A 215 11.12 -13.71 22.19
N HIS A 216 11.27 -12.92 23.26
CA HIS A 216 11.52 -11.48 23.18
C HIS A 216 13.02 -11.21 23.13
N LEU A 217 13.62 -11.39 21.96
CA LEU A 217 15.07 -11.23 21.72
C LEU A 217 15.44 -9.83 21.21
N SER A 218 14.47 -8.99 20.86
CA SER A 218 14.70 -7.63 20.36
C SER A 218 15.51 -6.74 21.32
N ASN A 219 15.48 -7.01 22.63
CA ASN A 219 16.25 -6.26 23.62
C ASN A 219 17.63 -6.88 23.90
N SER A 220 17.90 -8.06 23.36
CA SER A 220 19.16 -8.79 23.57
C SER A 220 20.17 -8.52 22.46
N TYR A 221 19.72 -7.98 21.33
CA TYR A 221 20.53 -7.75 20.15
C TYR A 221 20.22 -6.37 19.57
N ASP A 222 21.26 -5.75 19.03
CA ASP A 222 21.15 -4.49 18.31
C ASP A 222 20.88 -4.77 16.82
N TYR A 223 19.89 -4.04 16.27
CA TYR A 223 19.43 -4.17 14.89
C TYR A 223 19.67 -2.85 14.16
N TYR A 224 20.27 -2.94 12.98
CA TYR A 224 20.69 -1.78 12.21
C TYR A 224 19.82 -1.63 10.97
N TRP A 225 19.23 -0.44 10.78
CA TRP A 225 18.54 -0.03 9.57
C TRP A 225 19.37 0.98 8.77
N THR A 226 20.68 0.76 8.71
CA THR A 226 21.64 1.65 8.07
C THR A 226 21.25 1.91 6.62
N SER A 227 21.21 3.21 6.29
CA SER A 227 20.91 3.75 4.96
C SER A 227 22.02 3.40 3.96
N THR A 228 21.85 3.75 2.69
CA THR A 228 22.92 3.59 1.68
C THR A 228 24.05 4.59 1.92
N HIS A 229 23.69 5.81 2.36
CA HIS A 229 24.65 6.89 2.60
C HIS A 229 25.51 6.62 3.85
N ASP A 230 24.91 6.02 4.89
CA ASP A 230 25.60 5.74 6.16
C ASP A 230 26.36 4.39 6.17
N ASP A 231 26.57 3.77 5.00
CA ASP A 231 27.30 2.51 4.86
C ASP A 231 28.67 2.73 4.18
N ASP A 232 29.72 2.84 5.00
CA ASP A 232 31.08 3.09 4.52
C ASP A 232 31.58 2.03 3.53
N CYS A 233 31.14 0.78 3.66
CA CYS A 233 31.53 -0.28 2.72
C CYS A 233 30.94 -0.03 1.31
N ILE A 234 29.74 0.57 1.21
CA ILE A 234 29.19 0.98 -0.10
C ILE A 234 29.96 2.19 -0.61
N ALA A 235 30.24 3.17 0.26
CA ALA A 235 30.98 4.37 -0.10
C ALA A 235 32.39 4.05 -0.64
N ASP A 236 33.11 3.14 0.00
CA ASP A 236 34.44 2.68 -0.42
C ASP A 236 34.39 2.04 -1.82
N VAL A 237 33.42 1.15 -2.06
CA VAL A 237 33.25 0.50 -3.38
C VAL A 237 32.90 1.52 -4.46
N LEU A 238 32.09 2.54 -4.13
CA LEU A 238 31.79 3.64 -5.05
C LEU A 238 33.03 4.47 -5.39
N LEU A 239 33.85 4.80 -4.39
CA LEU A 239 35.10 5.54 -4.58
C LEU A 239 36.12 4.74 -5.41
N GLU A 240 36.25 3.45 -5.18
CA GLU A 240 37.09 2.56 -5.99
C GLU A 240 36.59 2.48 -7.44
N THR A 241 35.27 2.36 -7.62
CA THR A 241 34.65 2.33 -8.95
C THR A 241 34.87 3.66 -9.68
N TYR A 242 34.83 4.79 -8.96
CA TYR A 242 35.13 6.11 -9.51
C TYR A 242 36.59 6.22 -9.96
N LYS A 243 37.55 5.84 -9.11
CA LYS A 243 39.00 5.88 -9.40
C LYS A 243 39.40 5.01 -10.60
N THR A 244 38.70 3.90 -10.81
CA THR A 244 38.98 2.94 -11.89
C THR A 244 38.27 3.29 -13.20
N SER A 245 37.34 4.25 -13.20
CA SER A 245 36.66 4.70 -14.40
C SER A 245 37.58 5.64 -15.20
N PRO A 246 37.96 5.31 -16.44
CA PRO A 246 38.79 6.20 -17.24
C PRO A 246 37.97 7.44 -17.62
N SER A 247 38.19 8.57 -16.93
CA SER A 247 37.74 9.85 -17.47
C SER A 247 38.57 10.11 -18.73
N LYS A 248 37.95 10.00 -19.90
CA LYS A 248 38.58 10.57 -21.11
C LYS A 248 38.80 12.05 -20.83
N PRO A 249 40.05 12.57 -20.93
CA PRO A 249 40.31 13.98 -20.70
C PRO A 249 39.39 14.83 -21.56
N PHE A 250 38.92 15.94 -21.00
CA PHE A 250 38.28 16.99 -21.78
C PHE A 250 39.36 17.60 -22.66
N ASP A 251 39.45 17.20 -23.93
CA ASP A 251 40.32 17.88 -24.88
C ASP A 251 39.85 19.33 -24.99
N SER A 252 40.59 20.22 -24.33
CA SER A 252 40.37 21.67 -24.33
C SER A 252 40.70 22.32 -25.68
N GLU A 253 40.90 21.53 -26.74
CA GLU A 253 41.22 22.00 -28.10
C GLU A 253 39.98 22.26 -28.97
N ASP A 254 38.80 21.73 -28.61
CA ASP A 254 37.55 21.98 -29.35
C ASP A 254 36.91 23.36 -29.10
N ARG A 255 37.60 24.27 -28.39
CA ARG A 255 37.19 25.69 -28.31
C ARG A 255 37.63 26.53 -29.52
N ASN A 256 38.53 26.04 -30.36
CA ASN A 256 39.04 26.80 -31.51
C ASN A 256 38.41 26.41 -32.86
N GLY A 257 37.38 25.57 -32.87
CA GLY A 257 36.66 25.15 -34.07
C GLY A 257 35.37 25.93 -34.40
N LEU A 258 34.99 26.95 -33.62
CA LEU A 258 33.88 27.84 -33.99
C LEU A 258 34.39 29.01 -34.83
N ASN A 259 34.69 28.74 -36.09
CA ASN A 259 34.65 29.70 -37.20
C ASN A 259 34.70 28.96 -38.53
N SER A 260 33.64 28.21 -38.82
CA SER A 260 33.26 27.91 -40.20
C SER A 260 31.75 27.77 -40.24
N GLU A 261 31.08 28.85 -40.63
CA GLU A 261 29.77 28.74 -41.27
C GLU A 261 29.90 27.80 -42.48
N ASN A 262 28.88 26.96 -42.64
CA ASN A 262 28.57 26.07 -43.76
C ASN A 262 28.81 24.57 -43.50
N ASP A 263 27.76 23.82 -43.83
CA ASP A 263 27.65 22.36 -43.98
C ASP A 263 27.33 21.53 -42.73
N PHE A 264 26.08 21.63 -42.27
CA PHE A 264 25.35 20.45 -41.76
C PHE A 264 23.91 20.45 -42.26
N ASP A 265 23.66 19.62 -43.26
CA ASP A 265 22.35 19.34 -43.85
C ASP A 265 21.45 18.69 -42.79
N SER A 266 20.25 19.25 -42.60
CA SER A 266 19.27 18.78 -41.62
C SER A 266 18.64 17.46 -42.10
N PRO A 267 18.60 16.38 -41.31
CA PRO A 267 17.85 15.21 -41.71
C PRO A 267 16.34 15.49 -41.63
N ASP A 268 15.64 15.18 -42.73
CA ASP A 268 14.21 15.36 -42.93
C ASP A 268 13.35 14.87 -41.76
N LYS A 269 12.49 15.76 -41.26
CA LYS A 269 11.40 15.48 -40.31
C LYS A 269 10.37 14.56 -40.97
N LYS A 270 10.52 13.24 -40.83
CA LYS A 270 9.39 12.31 -40.97
C LYS A 270 8.54 12.34 -39.70
N GLN A 271 7.39 12.98 -39.80
CA GLN A 271 6.31 12.92 -38.80
C GLN A 271 5.86 11.46 -38.62
N THR A 272 6.24 10.86 -37.49
CA THR A 272 5.52 9.71 -36.92
C THR A 272 4.76 10.22 -35.70
N GLY A 273 3.44 10.11 -35.76
CA GLY A 273 2.52 10.73 -34.82
C GLY A 273 2.54 10.14 -33.40
N ASN A 274 2.00 10.96 -32.50
CA ASN A 274 1.59 10.72 -31.12
C ASN A 274 2.67 10.65 -30.03
N MET A 275 3.15 11.82 -29.60
CA MET A 275 3.20 12.24 -28.18
C MET A 275 3.32 13.78 -28.10
N PRO A 276 2.65 14.49 -27.17
CA PRO A 276 2.82 15.93 -27.04
C PRO A 276 4.04 16.20 -26.16
N LEU A 277 5.15 16.60 -26.78
CA LEU A 277 6.27 17.25 -26.09
C LEU A 277 6.22 18.72 -26.49
N GLN A 278 5.50 19.51 -25.70
CA GLN A 278 5.65 20.96 -25.69
C GLN A 278 6.63 21.25 -24.55
N GLY A 279 7.93 21.21 -24.87
CA GLY A 279 9.00 21.61 -23.98
C GLY A 279 9.84 22.67 -24.68
N ASP A 280 10.19 23.73 -23.96
CA ASP A 280 11.02 24.83 -24.45
C ASP A 280 12.35 24.31 -25.01
N SER A 281 12.84 24.90 -26.10
CA SER A 281 14.07 24.51 -26.80
C SER A 281 15.30 24.42 -25.89
N ALA A 282 15.37 25.27 -24.84
CA ALA A 282 16.44 25.25 -23.84
C ALA A 282 16.52 23.93 -23.06
N THR A 283 15.39 23.27 -22.79
CA THR A 283 15.32 22.00 -22.06
C THR A 283 15.84 20.84 -22.91
N TYR A 284 15.63 20.89 -24.24
CA TYR A 284 16.15 19.90 -25.18
C TYR A 284 17.67 19.99 -25.32
N ASP A 285 18.20 21.20 -25.46
CA ASP A 285 19.65 21.42 -25.57
C ASP A 285 20.39 20.95 -24.31
N GLN A 286 19.81 21.21 -23.13
CA GLN A 286 20.36 20.73 -21.86
C GLN A 286 20.34 19.20 -21.76
N ALA A 287 19.26 18.54 -22.20
CA ALA A 287 19.18 17.07 -22.22
C ALA A 287 20.21 16.45 -23.18
N MET A 288 20.38 17.01 -24.38
CA MET A 288 21.37 16.54 -25.36
C MET A 288 22.82 16.77 -24.89
N LYS A 289 23.06 17.78 -24.05
CA LYS A 289 24.34 17.98 -23.38
C LYS A 289 24.61 16.88 -22.35
N VAL A 290 23.63 16.60 -21.48
CA VAL A 290 23.74 15.52 -20.49
C VAL A 290 24.02 14.18 -21.16
N GLU A 291 23.29 13.83 -22.22
CA GLU A 291 23.54 12.57 -22.94
C GLU A 291 24.96 12.48 -23.52
N ARG A 292 25.48 13.58 -24.07
CA ARG A 292 26.87 13.64 -24.57
C ARG A 292 27.90 13.50 -23.46
N ASP A 293 27.67 14.15 -22.31
CA ASP A 293 28.58 14.07 -21.17
C ASP A 293 28.61 12.65 -20.58
N LEU A 294 27.47 11.95 -20.55
CA LEU A 294 27.39 10.57 -20.07
C LEU A 294 28.12 9.56 -20.96
N MET A 295 28.22 9.84 -22.25
CA MET A 295 28.93 8.98 -23.21
C MET A 295 30.45 8.98 -23.03
N ARG A 296 30.98 9.85 -22.14
CA ARG A 296 32.38 9.82 -21.70
C ARG A 296 32.70 8.62 -20.82
N TYR A 297 31.69 8.10 -20.12
CA TYR A 297 31.83 6.97 -19.22
C TYR A 297 31.63 5.64 -19.94
N ASP A 298 32.20 4.58 -19.37
CA ASP A 298 32.07 3.21 -19.84
C ASP A 298 30.85 2.49 -19.25
N LYS A 299 30.33 2.98 -18.12
CA LYS A 299 29.23 2.38 -17.36
C LYS A 299 28.47 3.42 -16.52
N ILE A 300 27.28 3.06 -16.10
CA ILE A 300 26.47 3.78 -15.11
C ILE A 300 26.55 3.02 -13.78
N VAL A 301 26.65 3.72 -12.66
CA VAL A 301 26.74 3.09 -11.32
C VAL A 301 25.51 3.46 -10.50
N LEU A 302 24.86 2.46 -9.91
CA LEU A 302 23.75 2.60 -8.97
C LEU A 302 24.17 1.99 -7.64
N ALA A 303 24.13 2.76 -6.55
CA ALA A 303 24.27 2.25 -5.20
C ALA A 303 22.94 2.34 -4.45
N ALA A 304 22.54 1.23 -3.84
CA ALA A 304 21.36 1.15 -2.97
C ALA A 304 21.41 -0.11 -2.10
N THR A 305 20.86 -0.06 -0.90
CA THR A 305 20.60 -1.27 -0.09
C THR A 305 19.57 -2.19 -0.76
N ASP A 306 19.60 -3.49 -0.43
CA ASP A 306 18.65 -4.47 -0.96
C ASP A 306 17.19 -4.12 -0.61
N GLN A 307 16.95 -3.53 0.57
CA GLN A 307 15.65 -3.04 1.00
C GLN A 307 15.10 -1.97 0.04
N ILE A 308 15.94 -1.01 -0.38
CA ILE A 308 15.58 0.04 -1.34
C ILE A 308 15.34 -0.56 -2.73
N LEU A 309 16.24 -1.42 -3.20
CA LEU A 309 16.06 -2.10 -4.49
C LEU A 309 14.77 -2.93 -4.52
N SER A 310 14.43 -3.61 -3.42
CA SER A 310 13.18 -4.37 -3.31
C SER A 310 11.94 -3.48 -3.47
N VAL A 311 11.98 -2.24 -2.98
CA VAL A 311 10.88 -1.26 -3.15
C VAL A 311 10.74 -0.90 -4.62
N LEU A 312 11.84 -0.60 -5.30
CA LEU A 312 11.83 -0.24 -6.73
C LEU A 312 11.38 -1.42 -7.61
N MET A 313 11.86 -2.63 -7.34
CA MET A 313 11.47 -3.86 -8.06
C MET A 313 10.00 -4.22 -7.90
N THR A 314 9.37 -3.84 -6.78
CA THR A 314 7.97 -4.18 -6.47
C THR A 314 7.03 -2.97 -6.48
N ALA A 315 7.52 -1.82 -6.93
CA ALA A 315 6.83 -0.54 -6.84
C ALA A 315 5.43 -0.56 -7.47
N GLY A 316 5.26 -1.25 -8.60
CA GLY A 316 3.99 -1.37 -9.31
C GLY A 316 2.89 -2.15 -8.58
N ARG A 317 3.21 -2.81 -7.45
CA ARG A 317 2.25 -3.52 -6.58
C ARG A 317 1.97 -2.79 -5.27
N SER A 318 2.77 -1.80 -4.92
CA SER A 318 2.65 -1.06 -3.67
C SER A 318 1.38 -0.21 -3.64
N LYS A 319 0.65 -0.26 -2.52
CA LYS A 319 -0.53 0.58 -2.26
C LYS A 319 -0.21 1.71 -1.29
N HIS A 320 0.63 1.49 -0.28
CA HIS A 320 1.01 2.56 0.65
C HIS A 320 2.02 3.52 0.00
N SER A 321 1.94 4.82 0.29
CA SER A 321 2.95 5.79 -0.14
C SER A 321 4.31 5.48 0.49
N TRP A 322 5.38 5.71 -0.25
CA TRP A 322 6.77 5.66 0.18
C TRP A 322 7.58 6.67 -0.64
N HIS A 323 8.69 7.14 -0.09
CA HIS A 323 9.62 8.02 -0.78
C HIS A 323 11.06 7.53 -0.61
N LEU A 324 11.89 7.86 -1.59
CA LEU A 324 13.32 7.60 -1.62
C LEU A 324 14.04 8.87 -2.03
N ASN A 325 15.16 9.15 -1.36
CA ASN A 325 16.04 10.24 -1.71
C ASN A 325 17.00 9.73 -2.78
N VAL A 326 17.27 10.55 -3.79
CA VAL A 326 18.09 10.17 -4.94
C VAL A 326 19.10 11.28 -5.16
N THR A 327 20.38 10.94 -5.02
CA THR A 327 21.49 11.81 -5.37
C THR A 327 22.07 11.36 -6.70
N LYS A 328 22.08 12.24 -7.70
CA LYS A 328 22.73 12.00 -8.99
C LYS A 328 23.99 12.87 -9.10
N ILE A 329 25.13 12.23 -9.32
CA ILE A 329 26.43 12.87 -9.56
C ILE A 329 27.06 12.18 -10.77
N GLU A 330 27.21 12.90 -11.87
CA GLU A 330 27.81 12.38 -13.11
C GLU A 330 27.14 11.07 -13.60
N ASN A 331 27.89 9.96 -13.64
CA ASN A 331 27.42 8.62 -14.02
C ASN A 331 26.94 7.77 -12.83
N GLN A 332 26.90 8.34 -11.63
CA GLN A 332 26.54 7.65 -10.40
C GLN A 332 25.18 8.11 -9.88
N ILE A 333 24.41 7.14 -9.40
CA ILE A 333 23.16 7.35 -8.68
C ILE A 333 23.28 6.67 -7.32
N ILE A 334 23.05 7.43 -6.26
CA ILE A 334 22.91 6.90 -4.90
C ILE A 334 21.44 7.05 -4.54
N ILE A 335 20.78 5.93 -4.23
CA ILE A 335 19.40 5.94 -3.75
C ILE A 335 19.40 5.59 -2.28
N ASP A 336 18.75 6.45 -1.51
CA ASP A 336 18.75 6.40 -0.06
C ASP A 336 17.35 6.52 0.55
N LYS A 337 17.25 6.20 1.83
CA LYS A 337 16.02 6.29 2.62
C LYS A 337 16.26 7.11 3.89
N ALA A 338 15.26 7.83 4.34
CA ALA A 338 15.30 8.47 5.66
C ALA A 338 15.31 7.42 6.79
N ASN A 339 16.01 7.74 7.87
CA ASN A 339 16.04 6.90 9.08
C ASN A 339 14.64 6.84 9.73
N GLY A 340 14.16 5.63 10.02
CA GLY A 340 12.81 5.42 10.54
C GLY A 340 11.70 5.60 9.50
N SER A 341 12.05 5.61 8.20
CA SER A 341 11.07 5.72 7.14
C SER A 341 10.11 4.52 7.10
N ILE A 342 9.02 4.67 6.36
CA ILE A 342 8.06 3.59 6.10
C ILE A 342 8.67 2.35 5.44
N ILE A 343 9.88 2.47 4.86
CA ILE A 343 10.58 1.38 4.18
C ILE A 343 11.13 0.36 5.19
N ASP A 344 11.54 0.84 6.37
CA ASP A 344 12.03 0.03 7.50
C ASP A 344 10.91 -0.78 8.17
N MET A 345 9.67 -0.35 7.92
CA MET A 345 8.47 -0.91 8.50
C MET A 345 7.89 -2.01 7.62
N LEU A 346 7.37 -3.07 8.24
CA LEU A 346 6.75 -4.19 7.53
C LEU A 346 5.23 -4.04 7.50
N THR A 347 4.66 -3.91 6.31
CA THR A 347 3.21 -3.75 6.16
C THR A 347 2.46 -5.05 6.50
N VAL A 348 1.19 -4.92 6.89
CA VAL A 348 0.33 -6.06 7.24
C VAL A 348 -0.99 -5.86 6.51
N ASN A 349 -1.37 -6.83 5.69
CA ASN A 349 -2.58 -6.83 4.88
C ASN A 349 -2.75 -5.60 3.98
N GLU A 350 -1.65 -5.02 3.51
CA GLU A 350 -1.64 -3.84 2.62
C GLU A 350 -2.47 -4.07 1.35
N THR A 351 -2.28 -5.22 0.71
CA THR A 351 -2.94 -5.53 -0.56
C THR A 351 -4.28 -6.25 -0.40
N ALA A 352 -4.70 -6.50 0.84
CA ALA A 352 -5.98 -7.13 1.14
C ALA A 352 -7.16 -6.35 0.53
N PRO A 353 -8.29 -7.04 0.25
CA PRO A 353 -9.52 -6.37 -0.18
C PRO A 353 -10.02 -5.34 0.85
N ASP A 354 -9.90 -5.68 2.13
CA ASP A 354 -10.29 -4.85 3.27
C ASP A 354 -9.05 -4.64 4.15
N PRO A 355 -8.16 -3.68 3.82
CA PRO A 355 -6.91 -3.46 4.54
C PRO A 355 -7.17 -2.81 5.92
N PRO A 356 -6.25 -2.96 6.90
CA PRO A 356 -6.37 -2.32 8.20
C PRO A 356 -6.51 -0.81 8.09
N GLN A 357 -7.40 -0.22 8.88
CA GLN A 357 -7.76 1.20 8.81
C GLN A 357 -7.16 1.97 10.01
N PRO A 358 -6.75 3.24 9.83
CA PRO A 358 -6.16 4.05 10.91
C PRO A 358 -7.15 4.34 12.05
N ASP A 359 -8.43 4.42 11.73
CA ASP A 359 -9.54 4.66 12.66
C ASP A 359 -10.08 3.39 13.32
N CYS A 360 -9.39 2.24 13.16
CA CYS A 360 -9.80 0.99 13.80
C CYS A 360 -9.98 1.19 15.32
N GLU A 361 -11.14 0.75 15.83
CA GLU A 361 -11.49 0.78 17.27
C GLU A 361 -10.45 0.03 18.10
N ILE A 362 -9.99 -1.11 17.58
CA ILE A 362 -8.93 -1.91 18.19
C ILE A 362 -7.59 -1.26 17.85
N LYS A 363 -7.04 -0.46 18.78
CA LYS A 363 -5.80 0.32 18.60
C LYS A 363 -4.60 -0.52 18.15
N ILE A 364 -4.49 -1.77 18.63
CA ILE A 364 -3.40 -2.70 18.27
C ILE A 364 -3.54 -3.25 16.83
N ASN A 365 -4.69 -3.05 16.18
CA ASN A 365 -4.94 -3.48 14.79
C ASN A 365 -4.87 -2.30 13.80
N ARG A 366 -4.44 -1.13 14.26
CA ARG A 366 -4.16 0.02 13.38
C ARG A 366 -2.88 -0.24 12.56
N PRO A 367 -2.77 0.29 11.33
CA PRO A 367 -1.62 0.08 10.46
C PRO A 367 -0.26 0.35 11.11
N SER A 368 -0.13 1.44 11.87
CA SER A 368 1.13 1.78 12.58
C SER A 368 1.51 0.70 13.59
N SER A 369 0.61 0.36 14.52
CA SER A 369 0.80 -0.69 15.53
C SER A 369 1.15 -2.04 14.91
N LEU A 370 0.42 -2.44 13.87
CA LEU A 370 0.66 -3.71 13.16
C LEU A 370 2.03 -3.75 12.47
N ARG A 371 2.52 -2.61 11.97
CA ARG A 371 3.84 -2.54 11.35
C ARG A 371 4.96 -2.73 12.38
N TYR A 372 4.88 -2.04 13.52
CA TYR A 372 5.84 -2.20 14.62
C TYR A 372 5.88 -3.64 15.13
N GLU A 373 4.70 -4.24 15.36
CA GLU A 373 4.58 -5.64 15.75
C GLU A 373 5.21 -6.57 14.71
N ALA A 374 4.94 -6.35 13.42
CA ALA A 374 5.48 -7.20 12.35
C ALA A 374 7.01 -7.14 12.27
N VAL A 375 7.62 -5.98 12.52
CA VAL A 375 9.07 -5.80 12.61
C VAL A 375 9.63 -6.60 13.79
N LYS A 376 9.09 -6.39 15.00
CA LYS A 376 9.51 -7.10 16.22
C LYS A 376 9.41 -8.62 16.06
N VAL A 377 8.30 -9.10 15.48
CA VAL A 377 8.09 -10.53 15.20
C VAL A 377 9.17 -11.08 14.25
N ASN A 378 9.52 -10.34 13.20
CA ASN A 378 10.56 -10.80 12.26
C ASN A 378 11.95 -10.82 12.90
N GLN A 379 12.31 -9.78 13.67
CA GLN A 379 13.58 -9.71 14.39
C GLN A 379 13.76 -10.88 15.36
N ASN A 380 12.76 -11.09 16.23
CA ASN A 380 12.76 -12.18 17.19
C ASN A 380 12.85 -13.55 16.51
N LEU A 381 12.05 -13.76 15.45
CA LEU A 381 12.05 -15.02 14.72
C LEU A 381 13.42 -15.32 14.12
N ARG A 382 14.04 -14.34 13.46
CA ARG A 382 15.33 -14.52 12.77
C ARG A 382 16.43 -14.98 13.72
N GLN A 383 16.44 -14.51 14.97
CA GLN A 383 17.40 -14.97 15.97
C GLN A 383 16.98 -16.30 16.61
N GLN A 384 15.69 -16.49 16.88
CA GLN A 384 15.20 -17.70 17.56
C GLN A 384 15.35 -18.97 16.71
N VAL A 385 15.29 -18.88 15.37
CA VAL A 385 15.42 -20.06 14.50
C VAL A 385 16.85 -20.57 14.33
N LEU A 386 17.84 -19.90 14.93
CA LEU A 386 19.24 -20.27 14.84
C LEU A 386 19.61 -21.26 15.95
N LEU A 387 20.62 -22.09 15.68
CA LEU A 387 21.29 -22.84 16.74
C LEU A 387 22.05 -21.87 17.64
N GLN A 388 21.85 -22.00 18.96
CA GLN A 388 22.51 -21.15 19.94
C GLN A 388 24.02 -21.42 19.96
N ASP A 389 24.81 -20.34 20.02
CA ASP A 389 26.27 -20.36 20.09
C ASP A 389 26.99 -21.14 18.96
N GLU A 390 26.27 -21.46 17.88
CA GLU A 390 26.80 -22.14 16.70
C GLU A 390 26.66 -21.25 15.45
N TYR A 391 27.81 -20.86 14.91
CA TYR A 391 27.89 -20.05 13.69
C TYR A 391 28.44 -20.89 12.54
N ALA A 392 27.86 -20.71 11.36
CA ALA A 392 28.39 -21.28 10.13
C ALA A 392 29.70 -20.59 9.75
N GLU A 393 29.67 -19.25 9.72
CA GLU A 393 30.76 -18.39 9.28
C GLU A 393 30.73 -17.08 10.08
N THR A 394 31.91 -16.53 10.39
CA THR A 394 32.07 -15.24 11.07
C THR A 394 32.99 -14.37 10.21
N PHE A 395 32.55 -13.17 9.88
CA PHE A 395 33.27 -12.21 9.05
C PHE A 395 33.70 -10.99 9.88
N LEU A 396 34.32 -10.02 9.22
CA LEU A 396 34.58 -8.71 9.82
C LEU A 396 33.26 -8.02 10.20
N ASP A 397 33.30 -7.21 11.23
CA ASP A 397 32.12 -6.48 11.68
C ASP A 397 31.65 -5.48 10.61
N PRO A 398 30.33 -5.32 10.42
CA PRO A 398 29.80 -4.30 9.54
C PRO A 398 30.23 -2.89 9.97
N PRO A 399 30.40 -1.94 9.03
CA PRO A 399 30.96 -0.62 9.34
C PRO A 399 30.08 0.25 10.25
N PHE A 400 28.81 -0.13 10.41
CA PHE A 400 27.82 0.59 11.21
C PHE A 400 27.60 -0.02 12.60
N VAL A 401 28.41 -1.01 13.00
CA VAL A 401 28.37 -1.59 14.35
C VAL A 401 29.35 -0.85 15.24
N GLU A 402 28.88 -0.35 16.39
CA GLU A 402 29.76 0.28 17.38
C GLU A 402 30.43 -0.78 18.28
N GLU A 403 31.61 -0.48 18.84
CA GLU A 403 32.40 -1.43 19.63
C GLU A 403 31.67 -1.94 20.90
N SER A 404 30.71 -1.17 21.42
CA SER A 404 29.91 -1.53 22.59
C SER A 404 28.70 -2.43 22.30
N ASP A 405 28.35 -2.58 21.02
CA ASP A 405 27.06 -3.15 20.64
C ASP A 405 27.10 -4.67 20.57
N ASN A 406 25.94 -5.29 20.75
CA ASN A 406 25.75 -6.72 20.55
C ASN A 406 24.91 -6.98 19.29
N PRO A 407 25.52 -6.95 18.08
CA PRO A 407 24.77 -7.05 16.83
C PRO A 407 24.04 -8.39 16.73
N ALA A 408 22.81 -8.34 16.19
CA ALA A 408 22.06 -9.53 15.84
C ALA A 408 22.85 -10.45 14.89
N THR A 409 22.65 -11.77 14.99
CA THR A 409 23.31 -12.75 14.12
C THR A 409 22.72 -12.65 12.71
N ILE A 410 23.34 -11.82 11.86
CA ILE A 410 23.02 -11.59 10.46
C ILE A 410 24.33 -11.43 9.69
N ALA A 411 24.40 -12.01 8.49
CA ALA A 411 25.50 -11.78 7.58
C ALA A 411 25.08 -10.81 6.47
N TYR A 412 25.93 -9.83 6.20
CA TYR A 412 25.74 -8.86 5.12
C TYR A 412 26.65 -9.22 3.97
N ARG A 413 26.05 -9.49 2.81
CA ARG A 413 26.74 -9.86 1.58
C ARG A 413 26.72 -8.67 0.62
N TYR A 414 27.88 -8.11 0.34
CA TYR A 414 28.01 -7.01 -0.62
C TYR A 414 28.18 -7.61 -2.02
N ARG A 415 27.30 -7.20 -2.93
CA ARG A 415 27.21 -7.77 -4.28
C ARG A 415 27.14 -6.68 -5.33
N LYS A 416 27.63 -7.05 -6.51
CA LYS A 416 27.66 -6.22 -7.69
C LYS A 416 26.89 -6.93 -8.81
N PHE A 417 25.84 -6.29 -9.32
CA PHE A 417 25.04 -6.79 -10.43
C PHE A 417 25.32 -5.95 -11.68
N THR A 418 25.65 -6.59 -12.80
CA THR A 418 25.84 -5.86 -14.07
C THR A 418 24.65 -6.13 -14.98
N LEU A 419 23.85 -5.09 -15.22
CA LEU A 419 22.75 -5.13 -16.18
C LEU A 419 23.32 -4.73 -17.55
N PRO A 420 23.04 -5.51 -18.61
CA PRO A 420 23.54 -5.19 -19.93
C PRO A 420 22.91 -3.90 -20.46
N GLY A 421 23.73 -3.11 -21.15
CA GLY A 421 23.26 -1.98 -21.95
C GLY A 421 22.34 -2.44 -23.09
N THR A 422 21.62 -1.50 -23.67
CA THR A 422 20.74 -1.75 -24.82
C THR A 422 21.60 -1.81 -26.10
N PRO A 423 21.72 -2.97 -26.78
CA PRO A 423 22.73 -3.16 -27.83
C PRO A 423 22.63 -2.19 -29.02
N ASN A 424 21.41 -1.78 -29.37
CA ASN A 424 21.14 -0.92 -30.53
C ASN A 424 20.89 0.55 -30.14
N ALA A 425 21.15 0.93 -28.90
CA ALA A 425 20.98 2.32 -28.45
C ALA A 425 22.13 3.18 -28.97
N THR A 426 21.79 4.37 -29.47
CA THR A 426 22.77 5.38 -29.91
C THR A 426 23.17 6.33 -28.79
N ASN A 427 22.38 6.39 -27.72
CA ASN A 427 22.60 7.23 -26.53
C ASN A 427 23.25 6.44 -25.38
N PHE A 428 23.30 7.04 -24.19
CA PHE A 428 23.89 6.46 -22.98
C PHE A 428 23.24 5.13 -22.55
N GLU A 429 22.04 4.79 -23.04
CA GLU A 429 21.39 3.51 -22.72
C GLU A 429 22.14 2.29 -23.24
N LYS A 430 23.12 2.47 -24.14
CA LYS A 430 24.04 1.42 -24.56
C LYS A 430 25.02 1.00 -23.45
N LEU A 431 25.20 1.84 -22.44
CA LEU A 431 26.13 1.59 -21.33
C LEU A 431 25.53 0.52 -20.39
N PRO A 432 26.35 -0.39 -19.87
CA PRO A 432 25.92 -1.29 -18.79
C PRO A 432 25.65 -0.51 -17.50
N ILE A 433 24.72 -1.00 -16.69
CA ILE A 433 24.43 -0.46 -15.36
C ILE A 433 25.01 -1.40 -14.31
N LEU A 434 25.89 -0.87 -13.48
CA LEU A 434 26.49 -1.55 -12.34
C LEU A 434 25.68 -1.22 -11.08
N VAL A 435 25.02 -2.21 -10.51
CA VAL A 435 24.25 -2.06 -9.27
C VAL A 435 25.04 -2.64 -8.12
N ILE A 436 25.44 -1.78 -7.18
CA ILE A 436 26.14 -2.15 -5.94
C ILE A 436 25.10 -2.19 -4.83
N THR A 437 25.08 -3.30 -4.09
CA THR A 437 24.10 -3.47 -3.03
C THR A 437 24.62 -4.31 -1.88
N ARG A 438 24.16 -3.97 -0.67
CA ARG A 438 24.30 -4.79 0.54
C ARG A 438 23.03 -5.65 0.68
N CYS A 439 23.19 -6.97 0.74
CA CYS A 439 22.11 -7.92 0.96
C CYS A 439 22.20 -8.59 2.33
N GLU A 440 21.05 -8.89 2.94
CA GLU A 440 20.99 -9.66 4.18
C GLU A 440 20.87 -11.17 3.95
N VAL A 441 21.69 -11.96 4.65
CA VAL A 441 21.59 -13.42 4.72
C VAL A 441 21.33 -13.82 6.17
N HIS A 442 20.21 -14.50 6.40
CA HIS A 442 19.73 -14.81 7.74
C HIS A 442 20.34 -16.07 8.33
N SER A 443 20.55 -17.12 7.52
CA SER A 443 21.06 -18.40 8.03
C SER A 443 21.64 -19.28 6.93
N LYS A 444 22.51 -20.23 7.30
CA LYS A 444 22.96 -21.35 6.46
C LYS A 444 22.27 -22.64 6.89
N LEU A 445 21.87 -23.49 5.94
CA LEU A 445 21.32 -24.79 6.26
C LEU A 445 22.45 -25.76 6.65
N GLN A 446 22.28 -26.50 7.76
CA GLN A 446 23.27 -27.46 8.22
C GLN A 446 23.59 -28.51 7.14
N GLY A 447 24.87 -28.80 6.90
CA GLY A 447 25.31 -29.85 5.97
C GLY A 447 25.05 -29.57 4.49
N THR A 448 24.65 -28.34 4.12
CA THR A 448 24.58 -27.90 2.73
C THR A 448 25.22 -26.52 2.58
N ASP A 449 25.66 -26.18 1.37
CA ASP A 449 26.16 -24.84 1.07
C ASP A 449 25.02 -23.89 0.64
N THR A 450 23.85 -24.04 1.26
CA THR A 450 22.64 -23.32 0.87
C THR A 450 22.25 -22.30 1.94
N TYR A 451 22.17 -21.05 1.52
CA TYR A 451 21.68 -19.96 2.35
C TYR A 451 20.15 -19.92 2.38
N ALA A 452 19.61 -19.59 3.54
CA ALA A 452 18.18 -19.48 3.79
C ALA A 452 17.80 -18.06 4.24
N TYR A 453 16.75 -17.53 3.62
CA TYR A 453 16.13 -16.26 3.99
C TYR A 453 14.87 -16.52 4.84
N VAL A 454 14.82 -16.00 6.06
CA VAL A 454 13.74 -16.25 7.03
C VAL A 454 12.86 -15.02 7.19
N CYS A 455 11.54 -15.20 7.06
CA CYS A 455 10.55 -14.16 7.24
C CYS A 455 9.31 -14.67 7.97
N ALA A 456 8.61 -13.76 8.65
CA ALA A 456 7.37 -14.02 9.35
C ALA A 456 6.18 -13.29 8.72
N LEU A 457 5.05 -13.98 8.63
CA LEU A 457 3.72 -13.40 8.50
C LEU A 457 3.04 -13.42 9.87
N ASN A 458 2.42 -12.30 10.22
CA ASN A 458 1.67 -12.14 11.45
C ASN A 458 0.16 -12.21 11.16
N GLU A 459 -0.55 -13.08 11.89
CA GLU A 459 -2.01 -13.15 11.81
C GLU A 459 -2.59 -11.87 12.41
N CYS A 460 -3.37 -11.15 11.62
CA CYS A 460 -4.24 -10.08 12.14
C CYS A 460 -5.64 -10.68 12.33
N PRO A 461 -6.07 -10.96 13.58
CA PRO A 461 -7.35 -11.59 13.83
C PRO A 461 -8.50 -10.71 13.30
N ASN A 462 -9.34 -11.29 12.43
CA ASN A 462 -10.56 -10.65 11.94
C ASN A 462 -11.71 -11.62 12.17
N LYS A 463 -12.85 -11.13 12.68
CA LYS A 463 -14.06 -11.92 12.95
C LYS A 463 -14.54 -12.73 11.73
N ASN A 464 -14.24 -12.26 10.52
CA ASN A 464 -14.65 -12.91 9.27
C ASN A 464 -13.66 -13.94 8.74
N ASN A 465 -12.42 -13.96 9.25
CA ASN A 465 -11.37 -14.86 8.78
C ASN A 465 -11.34 -16.13 9.64
N LYS A 466 -11.09 -17.27 8.99
CA LYS A 466 -10.80 -18.52 9.71
C LYS A 466 -9.44 -18.37 10.40
N SER A 467 -9.31 -18.92 11.61
CA SER A 467 -8.04 -18.92 12.33
C SER A 467 -6.99 -19.74 11.59
N TRP A 468 -5.77 -19.20 11.51
CA TRP A 468 -4.64 -19.89 10.91
C TRP A 468 -4.32 -21.23 11.57
N ARG A 469 -4.56 -21.37 12.89
CA ARG A 469 -4.36 -22.63 13.63
C ARG A 469 -5.11 -23.81 13.02
N SER A 470 -6.30 -23.58 12.47
CA SER A 470 -7.08 -24.61 11.78
C SER A 470 -6.68 -24.76 10.31
N GLN A 471 -6.34 -23.66 9.65
CA GLN A 471 -6.05 -23.64 8.21
C GLN A 471 -4.69 -24.21 7.84
N ILE A 472 -3.67 -24.05 8.68
CA ILE A 472 -2.31 -24.46 8.33
C ILE A 472 -2.17 -25.99 8.22
N GLU A 473 -2.93 -26.77 9.00
CA GLU A 473 -2.94 -28.24 8.89
C GLU A 473 -3.76 -28.71 7.69
N THR A 474 -4.97 -28.18 7.52
CA THR A 474 -5.96 -28.73 6.57
C THR A 474 -5.95 -28.07 5.19
N GLN A 475 -5.54 -26.80 5.11
CA GLN A 475 -5.70 -25.93 3.95
C GLN A 475 -4.46 -25.05 3.69
N LYS A 476 -3.25 -25.59 3.91
CA LYS A 476 -1.98 -24.84 3.77
C LYS A 476 -1.84 -24.04 2.46
N GLY A 477 -2.26 -24.62 1.34
CA GLY A 477 -2.21 -23.96 0.04
C GLY A 477 -3.18 -22.79 -0.09
N ALA A 478 -4.39 -22.93 0.48
CA ALA A 478 -5.37 -21.85 0.49
C ALA A 478 -4.97 -20.73 1.45
N LEU A 479 -4.36 -21.07 2.59
CA LEU A 479 -3.77 -20.10 3.51
C LEU A 479 -2.68 -19.28 2.79
N LEU A 480 -1.68 -19.95 2.19
CA LEU A 480 -0.62 -19.27 1.45
C LEU A 480 -1.16 -18.40 0.32
N ALA A 481 -2.10 -18.89 -0.49
CA ALA A 481 -2.70 -18.12 -1.57
C ALA A 481 -3.45 -16.87 -1.07
N ASN A 482 -4.13 -16.97 0.08
CA ASN A 482 -4.77 -15.83 0.71
C ASN A 482 -3.75 -14.80 1.21
N GLU A 483 -2.66 -15.25 1.83
CA GLU A 483 -1.60 -14.38 2.31
C GLU A 483 -0.83 -13.70 1.17
N ILE A 484 -0.55 -14.41 0.08
CA ILE A 484 0.03 -13.82 -1.14
C ILE A 484 -0.83 -12.68 -1.67
N ARG A 485 -2.16 -12.84 -1.67
CA ARG A 485 -3.09 -11.78 -2.10
C ARG A 485 -3.15 -10.62 -1.10
N ASN A 486 -3.11 -10.89 0.20
CA ASN A 486 -3.26 -9.85 1.23
C ASN A 486 -1.97 -9.08 1.51
N ASN A 487 -0.82 -9.71 1.28
CA ASN A 487 0.51 -9.19 1.59
C ASN A 487 1.43 -9.21 0.36
N THR A 488 0.90 -8.97 -0.85
CA THR A 488 1.64 -9.09 -2.12
C THR A 488 2.93 -8.28 -2.11
N THR A 489 2.85 -6.99 -1.80
CA THR A 489 4.03 -6.10 -1.76
C THR A 489 5.10 -6.58 -0.79
N LYS A 490 4.71 -6.90 0.46
CA LYS A 490 5.63 -7.38 1.50
C LYS A 490 6.32 -8.68 1.11
N LEU A 491 5.55 -9.66 0.63
CA LEU A 491 6.09 -10.97 0.25
C LEU A 491 7.01 -10.88 -0.97
N GLN A 492 6.63 -10.09 -1.98
CA GLN A 492 7.49 -9.87 -3.14
C GLN A 492 8.79 -9.13 -2.77
N ARG A 493 8.74 -8.15 -1.85
CA ARG A 493 9.95 -7.50 -1.32
C ARG A 493 10.89 -8.50 -0.65
N PHE A 494 10.36 -9.38 0.21
CA PHE A 494 11.17 -10.43 0.84
C PHE A 494 11.81 -11.38 -0.18
N VAL A 495 11.05 -11.79 -1.19
CA VAL A 495 11.56 -12.67 -2.24
C VAL A 495 12.61 -11.97 -3.11
N ALA A 496 12.45 -10.68 -3.38
CA ALA A 496 13.45 -9.87 -4.08
C ALA A 496 14.77 -9.79 -3.29
N CYS A 497 14.71 -9.46 -1.98
CA CYS A 497 15.87 -9.47 -1.09
C CYS A 497 16.53 -10.86 -1.05
N ALA A 498 15.75 -11.92 -0.86
CA ALA A 498 16.27 -13.29 -0.84
C ALA A 498 16.97 -13.68 -2.15
N ASN A 499 16.44 -13.24 -3.30
CA ASN A 499 17.04 -13.50 -4.60
C ASN A 499 18.35 -12.73 -4.77
N MET A 500 18.37 -11.43 -4.45
CA MET A 500 19.58 -10.60 -4.48
C MET A 500 20.65 -11.11 -3.52
N ALA A 501 20.28 -11.58 -2.32
CA ALA A 501 21.21 -12.19 -1.36
C ALA A 501 21.81 -13.53 -1.82
N GLY A 502 21.21 -14.18 -2.83
CA GLY A 502 21.60 -15.52 -3.26
C GLY A 502 21.11 -16.63 -2.32
N CYS A 503 20.02 -16.38 -1.59
CA CYS A 503 19.37 -17.38 -0.75
C CYS A 503 18.52 -18.33 -1.60
N GLY A 504 18.98 -19.57 -1.76
CA GLY A 504 18.24 -20.61 -2.51
C GLY A 504 16.98 -21.09 -1.81
N VAL A 505 16.95 -20.99 -0.48
CA VAL A 505 15.84 -21.43 0.36
C VAL A 505 15.17 -20.22 1.03
N PHE A 506 13.85 -20.25 1.08
CA PHE A 506 13.00 -19.27 1.72
C PHE A 506 12.18 -19.95 2.82
N LYS A 507 12.31 -19.47 4.06
CA LYS A 507 11.60 -19.96 5.24
C LYS A 507 10.50 -18.95 5.61
N LEU A 508 9.25 -19.35 5.45
CA LEU A 508 8.08 -18.52 5.74
C LEU A 508 7.39 -19.02 7.01
N ALA A 509 7.55 -18.29 8.11
CA ALA A 509 6.89 -18.58 9.38
C ALA A 509 5.50 -17.96 9.45
N TYR A 510 4.58 -18.70 10.05
CA TYR A 510 3.25 -18.23 10.42
C TYR A 510 3.23 -17.99 11.92
N VAL A 511 3.04 -16.73 12.30
CA VAL A 511 3.07 -16.29 13.69
C VAL A 511 1.71 -15.71 14.06
N THR A 512 1.18 -16.14 15.19
CA THR A 512 -0.12 -15.69 15.70
C THR A 512 0.05 -15.11 17.09
N ARG A 513 -0.75 -14.12 17.45
CA ARG A 513 -0.82 -13.67 18.85
C ARG A 513 -1.37 -14.81 19.72
N ARG A 514 -0.90 -14.93 20.97
CA ARG A 514 -1.44 -15.91 21.93
C ARG A 514 -2.87 -15.57 22.32
N SER A 515 -3.10 -14.29 22.58
CA SER A 515 -4.43 -13.72 22.75
C SER A 515 -4.67 -12.67 21.66
N PRO A 516 -5.85 -12.60 21.03
CA PRO A 516 -6.13 -11.62 19.97
C PRO A 516 -5.88 -10.16 20.38
N ASN A 517 -6.01 -9.88 21.68
CA ASN A 517 -5.87 -8.56 22.28
C ASN A 517 -4.46 -8.27 22.83
N ASP A 518 -3.52 -9.20 22.66
CA ASP A 518 -2.15 -9.08 23.15
C ASP A 518 -1.18 -9.04 21.97
N ALA A 519 -0.64 -7.84 21.70
CA ALA A 519 0.30 -7.62 20.61
C ALA A 519 1.76 -7.94 20.98
N GLU A 520 2.05 -8.32 22.23
CA GLU A 520 3.40 -8.59 22.70
C GLU A 520 3.72 -10.08 22.68
N ASN A 521 2.77 -10.95 23.04
CA ASN A 521 3.03 -12.38 23.14
C ASN A 521 2.53 -13.15 21.92
N HIS A 522 3.46 -13.81 21.22
CA HIS A 522 3.17 -14.60 20.03
C HIS A 522 3.55 -16.08 20.17
N SER A 523 2.98 -16.88 19.27
CA SER A 523 3.31 -18.28 19.03
C SER A 523 3.59 -18.51 17.55
N ILE A 524 4.67 -19.22 17.25
CA ILE A 524 4.98 -19.76 15.93
C ILE A 524 4.15 -21.03 15.77
N ILE A 525 3.26 -21.05 14.77
CA ILE A 525 2.35 -22.18 14.52
C ILE A 525 2.84 -23.10 13.41
N GLY A 526 3.83 -22.67 12.63
CA GLY A 526 4.49 -23.47 11.61
C GLY A 526 5.42 -22.65 10.73
N ILE A 527 6.42 -23.31 10.15
CA ILE A 527 7.38 -22.73 9.21
C ILE A 527 7.33 -23.54 7.92
N HIS A 528 6.98 -22.87 6.82
CA HIS A 528 6.99 -23.49 5.50
C HIS A 528 8.29 -23.19 4.77
N THR A 529 8.90 -24.24 4.24
CA THR A 529 10.11 -24.15 3.41
C THR A 529 9.72 -24.13 1.95
N HIS A 530 10.24 -23.14 1.22
CA HIS A 530 10.09 -23.01 -0.22
C HIS A 530 11.46 -22.76 -0.85
N THR A 531 11.64 -23.12 -2.12
CA THR A 531 12.73 -22.56 -2.91
C THR A 531 12.35 -21.15 -3.32
N THR A 532 13.28 -20.20 -3.24
CA THR A 532 13.02 -18.77 -3.53
C THR A 532 12.42 -18.57 -4.94
N GLN A 533 12.93 -19.30 -5.94
CA GLN A 533 12.45 -19.21 -7.32
C GLN A 533 11.00 -19.69 -7.50
N ASN A 534 10.63 -20.86 -6.95
CA ASN A 534 9.25 -21.34 -7.05
C ASN A 534 8.26 -20.43 -6.31
N LEU A 535 8.67 -19.85 -5.17
CA LEU A 535 7.84 -18.93 -4.42
C LEU A 535 7.61 -17.62 -5.21
N ALA A 536 8.64 -17.10 -5.88
CA ALA A 536 8.52 -15.95 -6.80
C ALA A 536 7.46 -16.20 -7.88
N LEU A 537 7.52 -17.37 -8.54
CA LEU A 537 6.57 -17.76 -9.59
C LEU A 537 5.14 -17.85 -9.05
N GLN A 538 4.93 -18.45 -7.86
CA GLN A 538 3.61 -18.54 -7.22
C GLN A 538 3.02 -17.17 -6.88
N MET A 539 3.85 -16.18 -6.59
CA MET A 539 3.45 -14.80 -6.28
C MET A 539 3.25 -13.93 -7.52
N GLY A 540 3.52 -14.45 -8.73
CA GLY A 540 3.57 -13.64 -9.95
C GLY A 540 4.65 -12.56 -9.91
N PHE A 541 5.76 -12.84 -9.22
CA PHE A 541 6.94 -11.97 -9.18
C PHE A 541 7.94 -12.44 -10.25
N SER A 542 8.09 -11.64 -11.29
CA SER A 542 9.04 -11.89 -12.38
C SER A 542 10.31 -11.08 -12.16
N LEU A 543 11.47 -11.75 -12.15
CA LEU A 543 12.77 -11.09 -12.06
C LEU A 543 13.06 -10.26 -13.32
N ASP A 544 12.52 -10.66 -14.47
CA ASP A 544 12.67 -9.91 -15.72
C ASP A 544 12.00 -8.53 -15.61
N ASN A 545 10.80 -8.50 -15.00
CA ASN A 545 10.11 -7.24 -14.74
C ASN A 545 10.80 -6.44 -13.62
N ALA A 546 11.29 -7.10 -12.59
CA ALA A 546 11.98 -6.45 -11.48
C ALA A 546 13.23 -5.68 -11.96
N TRP A 547 14.13 -6.33 -12.69
CA TRP A 547 15.32 -5.68 -13.23
C TRP A 547 15.00 -4.71 -14.38
N GLY A 548 13.99 -5.00 -15.20
CA GLY A 548 13.48 -4.05 -16.20
C GLY A 548 12.98 -2.75 -15.56
N SER A 549 12.31 -2.84 -14.41
CA SER A 549 11.85 -1.70 -13.62
C SER A 549 13.02 -0.87 -13.08
N ILE A 550 14.06 -1.52 -12.52
CA ILE A 550 15.29 -0.84 -12.09
C ILE A 550 15.93 -0.09 -13.26
N LYS A 551 16.15 -0.77 -14.40
CA LYS A 551 16.78 -0.18 -15.59
C LYS A 551 16.01 1.04 -16.09
N ALA A 552 14.68 0.96 -16.17
CA ALA A 552 13.84 2.08 -16.60
C ALA A 552 13.92 3.28 -15.66
N ILE A 553 13.93 3.05 -14.34
CA ILE A 553 14.06 4.12 -13.33
C ILE A 553 15.44 4.77 -13.40
N VAL A 554 16.51 3.97 -13.51
CA VAL A 554 17.89 4.46 -13.67
C VAL A 554 18.00 5.32 -14.92
N HIS A 555 17.54 4.84 -16.08
CA HIS A 555 17.58 5.63 -17.32
C HIS A 555 16.81 6.94 -17.20
N LEU A 556 15.66 6.94 -16.51
CA LEU A 556 14.87 8.14 -16.29
C LEU A 556 15.60 9.18 -15.43
N ILE A 557 16.30 8.74 -14.37
CA ILE A 557 17.10 9.61 -13.50
C ILE A 557 18.34 10.11 -14.25
N MET A 558 19.01 9.25 -15.04
CA MET A 558 20.21 9.62 -15.79
C MET A 558 19.99 10.72 -16.83
N ARG A 559 18.77 10.86 -17.37
CA ARG A 559 18.41 11.97 -18.28
C ARG A 559 18.33 13.33 -17.60
N ARG A 560 18.37 13.37 -16.27
CA ARG A 560 18.23 14.60 -15.48
C ARG A 560 19.61 15.19 -15.19
N PRO A 561 19.72 16.52 -14.97
CA PRO A 561 20.98 17.11 -14.52
C PRO A 561 21.44 16.50 -13.18
N ASP A 562 22.67 16.80 -12.78
CA ASP A 562 23.16 16.41 -11.47
C ASP A 562 22.41 17.19 -10.39
N GLY A 563 22.19 16.55 -9.24
CA GLY A 563 21.44 17.15 -8.12
C GLY A 563 20.67 16.13 -7.29
N GLN A 564 19.86 16.66 -6.38
CA GLN A 564 19.03 15.91 -5.46
C GLN A 564 17.59 15.78 -5.96
N TYR A 565 17.04 14.58 -5.84
CA TYR A 565 15.70 14.24 -6.25
C TYR A 565 14.98 13.42 -5.19
N VAL A 566 13.66 13.47 -5.19
CA VAL A 566 12.79 12.63 -4.36
C VAL A 566 11.90 11.78 -5.26
N LEU A 567 12.02 10.47 -5.14
CA LEU A 567 11.16 9.52 -5.82
C LEU A 567 10.01 9.11 -4.89
N LEU A 568 8.80 9.58 -5.19
CA LEU A 568 7.62 9.44 -4.31
C LEU A 568 6.51 8.65 -4.99
N LYS A 569 6.02 7.60 -4.34
CA LYS A 569 4.80 6.90 -4.73
C LYS A 569 3.58 7.65 -4.21
N ASP A 570 2.69 8.05 -5.12
CA ASP A 570 1.45 8.77 -4.79
C ASP A 570 0.50 7.87 -3.97
N PRO A 571 -0.02 8.31 -2.82
CA PRO A 571 -0.90 7.49 -1.98
C PRO A 571 -2.20 7.09 -2.68
N MET A 572 -2.75 7.95 -3.54
CA MET A 572 -4.07 7.79 -4.15
C MET A 572 -4.01 7.26 -5.58
N LYS A 573 -2.99 7.67 -6.34
CA LYS A 573 -2.83 7.33 -7.76
C LYS A 573 -1.80 6.21 -7.95
N PRO A 574 -1.99 5.29 -8.90
CA PRO A 574 -1.03 4.21 -9.20
C PRO A 574 0.12 4.74 -10.07
N ILE A 575 0.87 5.71 -9.54
CA ILE A 575 1.98 6.40 -10.20
C ILE A 575 3.10 6.70 -9.20
N ILE A 576 4.32 6.79 -9.71
CA ILE A 576 5.49 7.29 -8.99
C ILE A 576 5.88 8.63 -9.61
N ARG A 577 6.23 9.61 -8.80
CA ARG A 577 6.73 10.91 -9.28
C ARG A 577 8.17 11.11 -8.86
N LEU A 578 8.95 11.67 -9.77
CA LEU A 578 10.29 12.18 -9.49
C LEU A 578 10.21 13.69 -9.31
N TYR A 579 10.58 14.18 -8.14
CA TYR A 579 10.65 15.60 -7.81
C TYR A 579 12.12 16.04 -7.79
N SER A 580 12.43 17.22 -8.31
CA SER A 580 13.71 17.90 -8.03
C SER A 580 13.56 18.77 -6.80
N VAL A 581 14.52 18.68 -5.88
CA VAL A 581 14.59 19.51 -4.68
C VAL A 581 15.52 20.69 -4.95
N SER A 582 15.15 21.88 -4.48
CA SER A 582 15.97 23.09 -4.65
C SER A 582 17.06 23.17 -3.57
N GLU A 583 18.23 23.71 -3.91
CA GLU A 583 19.42 23.80 -3.04
C GLU A 583 19.14 24.46 -1.66
N GLU A 584 18.12 25.32 -1.55
CA GLU A 584 17.76 26.01 -0.30
C GLU A 584 17.22 25.08 0.81
N GLU A 585 16.57 23.96 0.48
CA GLU A 585 16.13 22.97 1.48
C GLU A 585 17.26 22.01 1.90
N GLU A 586 18.36 21.93 1.13
CA GLU A 586 19.53 21.10 1.46
C GLU A 586 20.22 21.59 2.75
N LEU A 587 20.28 22.92 2.94
CA LEU A 587 20.85 23.54 4.14
C LEU A 587 20.02 23.30 5.40
N ASN A 588 18.70 23.10 5.26
CA ASN A 588 17.78 22.92 6.37
C ASN A 588 17.62 21.45 6.80
N GLN A 589 17.84 20.48 5.89
CA GLN A 589 17.83 19.05 6.24
C GLN A 589 19.11 18.60 6.98
N GLY A 590 20.20 19.37 6.89
CA GLY A 590 21.46 19.12 7.61
C GLY A 590 21.50 19.65 9.05
N GLN A 591 20.46 20.35 9.52
CA GLN A 591 20.37 20.76 10.93
C GLN A 591 19.45 19.80 11.69
N PRO A 592 19.90 19.17 12.79
CA PRO A 592 19.00 18.41 13.64
C PRO A 592 17.91 19.36 14.13
N GLN A 593 16.64 19.04 13.82
CA GLN A 593 15.51 19.75 14.40
C GLN A 593 15.57 19.57 15.92
N GLU A 594 16.00 20.60 16.63
CA GLU A 594 15.83 20.68 18.07
C GLU A 594 14.33 20.57 18.36
N SER A 595 13.93 19.44 18.94
CA SER A 595 12.59 19.21 19.44
C SER A 595 12.22 20.30 20.45
N LYS A 596 11.16 21.05 20.17
CA LYS A 596 10.43 21.80 21.20
C LYS A 596 9.36 20.94 21.85
#